data_AF-H0T6L3-F1
#
_entry.id   AF-H0T6L3-F1
#
_cell.length_a   1.000
_cell.length_b   1.000
_cell.length_c   1.000
_cell.angle_alpha   90.00
_cell.angle_beta   90.00
_cell.angle_gamma   90.00
#
_symmetry.space_group_name_H-M   'P 1'
#
loop_
_entity.id
_entity.type
_entity.pdbx_description
1 polymer ?
#
loop_
_entity_poly.entity_id
_entity_poly.type
_entity_poly.pdbx_seq_one_letter_code
_entity_poly.pdbx_strand_id
1 'polypeptide(L)'
;MGQGKGSVFTSVDHANAVLDLVTRYHDDLVRTLAETPKQYQPRFPVDDASGEVTWEMWVEGFAAASHLRRDRFKAYLLIEGEVARAATIMMVAMDLARHGRIRSVEPIDLGDDAVGTIRQAVLTLHHYRHSGAPVPGAPVFTELANPFASLAKTGRNDPCPCGSGRKFKRCCGAD
;
A
#
# COMPACT_ATOMS: atom_id res chain seq x y z
N MET A 1 -19.87 2.10 -25.95
CA MET A 1 -19.89 0.64 -25.76
C MET A 1 -18.46 0.17 -25.59
N GLY A 2 -18.06 -0.13 -24.35
CA GLY A 2 -16.68 -0.54 -24.03
C GLY A 2 -16.43 -1.96 -24.51
N GLN A 3 -15.36 -2.16 -25.27
CA GLN A 3 -14.92 -3.50 -25.66
C GLN A 3 -14.58 -4.30 -24.39
N GLY A 4 -15.35 -5.34 -24.13
CA GLY A 4 -15.09 -6.27 -23.03
C GLY A 4 -13.79 -7.00 -23.29
N LYS A 5 -12.69 -6.54 -22.67
CA LYS A 5 -11.49 -7.37 -22.55
C LYS A 5 -11.92 -8.63 -21.78
N GLY A 6 -11.78 -9.79 -22.41
CA GLY A 6 -11.94 -11.07 -21.73
C GLY A 6 -11.06 -11.12 -20.48
N SER A 7 -11.50 -11.86 -19.46
CA SER A 7 -10.72 -12.06 -18.24
C SER A 7 -9.32 -12.56 -18.58
N VAL A 8 -8.29 -11.97 -17.97
CA VAL A 8 -6.90 -12.46 -18.05
C VAL A 8 -6.73 -13.81 -17.34
N PHE A 9 -7.68 -14.17 -16.48
CA PHE A 9 -7.74 -15.48 -15.81
C PHE A 9 -8.53 -16.48 -16.64
N THR A 10 -7.98 -17.69 -16.75
CA THR A 10 -8.57 -18.82 -17.48
C THR A 10 -9.72 -19.50 -16.73
N SER A 11 -9.80 -19.34 -15.41
CA SER A 11 -10.91 -19.83 -14.56
C SER A 11 -10.92 -19.10 -13.21
N VAL A 12 -11.99 -19.31 -12.42
CA VAL A 12 -12.06 -18.84 -11.02
C VAL A 12 -10.97 -19.49 -10.17
N ASP A 13 -10.68 -20.78 -10.38
CA ASP A 13 -9.60 -21.48 -9.68
C ASP A 13 -8.23 -20.88 -10.00
N HIS A 14 -7.99 -20.48 -11.25
CA HIS A 14 -6.77 -19.78 -11.63
C HIS A 14 -6.68 -18.41 -10.93
N ALA A 15 -7.78 -17.64 -10.88
CA ALA A 15 -7.80 -16.37 -10.16
C ALA A 15 -7.52 -16.53 -8.66
N ASN A 16 -8.11 -17.54 -8.02
CA ASN A 16 -7.87 -17.86 -6.61
C ASN A 16 -6.42 -18.28 -6.36
N ALA A 17 -5.84 -19.13 -7.24
CA ALA A 17 -4.45 -19.52 -7.13
C ALA A 17 -3.48 -18.33 -7.24
N VAL A 18 -3.79 -17.37 -8.11
CA VAL A 18 -3.00 -16.12 -8.21
C VAL A 18 -3.15 -15.28 -6.94
N LEU A 19 -4.37 -15.12 -6.42
CA LEU A 19 -4.61 -14.38 -5.17
C LEU A 19 -3.87 -15.03 -3.99
N ASP A 20 -3.87 -16.35 -3.89
CA ASP A 20 -3.14 -17.08 -2.84
C ASP A 20 -1.63 -16.88 -2.94
N LEU A 21 -1.07 -16.73 -4.14
CA LEU A 21 0.33 -16.38 -4.34
C LEU A 21 0.62 -14.96 -3.85
N VAL A 22 -0.24 -14.00 -4.20
CA VAL A 22 -0.11 -12.60 -3.76
C VAL A 22 -0.21 -12.50 -2.24
N THR A 23 -1.19 -13.15 -1.61
CA THR A 23 -1.37 -13.15 -0.16
C THR A 23 -0.18 -13.78 0.55
N ARG A 24 0.31 -14.94 0.08
CA ARG A 24 1.51 -15.56 0.67
C ARG A 24 2.75 -14.66 0.59
N TYR A 25 2.94 -13.97 -0.54
CA TYR A 25 4.04 -13.03 -0.69
C TYR A 25 3.88 -11.81 0.22
N HIS A 26 2.67 -11.27 0.32
CA HIS A 26 2.35 -10.19 1.26
C HIS A 26 2.69 -10.59 2.71
N ASP A 27 2.26 -11.78 3.14
CA ASP A 27 2.48 -12.23 4.51
C ASP A 27 3.96 -12.46 4.82
N ASP A 28 4.72 -12.95 3.83
CA ASP A 28 6.18 -13.03 3.93
C ASP A 28 6.82 -11.65 4.08
N LEU A 29 6.42 -10.67 3.25
CA LEU A 29 6.89 -9.29 3.36
C LEU A 29 6.59 -8.67 4.73
N VAL A 30 5.36 -8.84 5.23
CA VAL A 30 4.95 -8.32 6.54
C VAL A 30 5.80 -8.94 7.64
N ARG A 31 6.00 -10.27 7.61
CA ARG A 31 6.86 -10.96 8.57
C ARG A 31 8.31 -10.47 8.50
N THR A 32 8.90 -10.42 7.30
CA THR A 32 10.28 -9.94 7.13
C THR A 32 10.44 -8.51 7.64
N LEU A 33 9.52 -7.60 7.31
CA LEU A 33 9.59 -6.22 7.75
C LEU A 33 9.38 -6.06 9.27
N ALA A 34 8.67 -6.98 9.92
CA ALA A 34 8.46 -6.98 11.37
C ALA A 34 9.62 -7.62 12.15
N GLU A 35 10.11 -8.77 11.70
CA GLU A 35 11.06 -9.61 12.44
C GLU A 35 12.51 -9.40 12.01
N THR A 36 12.76 -9.25 10.70
CA THR A 36 14.10 -9.17 10.12
C THR A 36 14.20 -8.05 9.07
N PRO A 37 13.86 -6.77 9.38
CA PRO A 37 13.75 -5.71 8.39
C PRO A 37 15.03 -5.48 7.58
N LYS A 38 16.21 -5.78 8.14
CA LYS A 38 17.49 -5.72 7.43
C LYS A 38 17.61 -6.72 6.26
N GLN A 39 16.80 -7.77 6.23
CA GLN A 39 16.76 -8.77 5.16
C GLN A 39 15.78 -8.39 4.04
N TYR A 40 14.89 -7.42 4.26
CA TYR A 40 13.97 -6.96 3.22
C TYR A 40 14.76 -6.46 2.01
N GLN A 41 14.33 -6.90 0.81
CA GLN A 41 14.76 -6.36 -0.47
C GLN A 41 13.53 -6.22 -1.38
N PRO A 42 13.35 -5.08 -2.06
CA PRO A 42 12.38 -4.97 -3.13
C PRO A 42 12.66 -6.04 -4.20
N ARG A 43 11.62 -6.76 -4.64
CA ARG A 43 11.73 -7.67 -5.78
C ARG A 43 11.63 -6.86 -7.07
N PHE A 44 12.77 -6.39 -7.55
CA PHE A 44 12.82 -5.70 -8.83
C PHE A 44 12.70 -6.70 -9.99
N PRO A 45 11.88 -6.38 -11.00
CA PRO A 45 11.88 -7.08 -12.28
C PRO A 45 13.27 -7.03 -12.91
N VAL A 46 13.65 -8.11 -13.58
CA VAL A 46 14.86 -8.20 -14.38
C VAL A 46 14.43 -8.51 -15.81
N ASP A 47 14.95 -7.76 -16.78
CA ASP A 47 14.73 -8.07 -18.18
C ASP A 47 15.51 -9.34 -18.56
N ASP A 48 14.80 -10.38 -18.98
CA ASP A 48 15.40 -11.69 -19.25
C ASP A 48 16.43 -11.65 -20.39
N ALA A 49 16.33 -10.67 -21.30
CA ALA A 49 17.21 -10.57 -22.46
C ALA A 49 18.54 -9.85 -22.14
N SER A 50 18.49 -8.75 -21.41
CA SER A 50 19.66 -7.94 -21.05
C SER A 50 20.24 -8.25 -19.67
N GLY A 51 19.45 -8.85 -18.78
CA GLY A 51 19.79 -9.02 -17.36
C GLY A 51 19.70 -7.71 -16.56
N GLU A 52 19.18 -6.63 -17.14
CA GLU A 52 19.08 -5.33 -16.51
C GLU A 52 17.90 -5.27 -15.51
N VAL A 53 18.13 -4.61 -14.38
CA VAL A 53 17.10 -4.43 -13.34
C VAL A 53 16.20 -3.25 -13.71
N THR A 54 14.90 -3.50 -13.81
CA THR A 54 13.90 -2.46 -14.09
C THR A 54 13.25 -1.99 -12.79
N TRP A 55 13.89 -1.07 -12.09
CA TRP A 55 13.39 -0.56 -10.83
C TRP A 55 12.15 0.34 -11.01
N GLU A 56 11.97 0.93 -12.18
CA GLU A 56 10.86 1.83 -12.53
C GLU A 56 9.52 1.12 -12.39
N MET A 57 9.39 -0.10 -12.91
CA MET A 57 8.15 -0.88 -12.83
C MET A 57 7.78 -1.21 -11.38
N TRP A 58 8.77 -1.45 -10.51
CA TRP A 58 8.53 -1.63 -9.09
C TRP A 58 8.04 -0.32 -8.43
N VAL A 59 8.70 0.80 -8.76
CA VAL A 59 8.35 2.12 -8.23
C VAL A 59 6.95 2.55 -8.67
N GLU A 60 6.50 2.21 -9.87
CA GLU A 60 5.13 2.46 -10.33
C GLU A 60 4.09 1.77 -9.45
N GLY A 61 4.33 0.51 -9.08
CA GLY A 61 3.48 -0.22 -8.14
C GLY A 61 3.43 0.43 -6.76
N PHE A 62 4.61 0.84 -6.24
CA PHE A 62 4.70 1.58 -4.98
C PHE A 62 3.98 2.93 -5.05
N ALA A 63 4.09 3.62 -6.18
CA ALA A 63 3.39 4.88 -6.45
C ALA A 63 1.87 4.66 -6.41
N ALA A 64 1.36 3.63 -7.09
CA ALA A 64 -0.07 3.31 -7.10
C ALA A 64 -0.62 3.08 -5.68
N ALA A 65 0.10 2.34 -4.84
CA ALA A 65 -0.27 2.12 -3.44
C ALA A 65 -0.21 3.42 -2.62
N SER A 66 0.86 4.20 -2.77
CA SER A 66 1.04 5.47 -2.05
C SER A 66 -0.02 6.51 -2.41
N HIS A 67 -0.50 6.49 -3.65
CA HIS A 67 -1.57 7.35 -4.13
C HIS A 67 -2.91 7.15 -3.42
N LEU A 68 -3.20 5.95 -2.91
CA LEU A 68 -4.40 5.68 -2.11
C LEU A 68 -4.46 6.53 -0.83
N ARG A 69 -3.30 6.99 -0.34
CA ARG A 69 -3.17 7.87 0.84
C ARG A 69 -2.17 8.99 0.57
N ARG A 70 -2.29 9.64 -0.58
CA ARG A 70 -1.33 10.64 -1.09
C ARG A 70 -0.93 11.70 -0.04
N ASP A 71 -1.90 12.33 0.61
CA ASP A 71 -1.60 13.42 1.56
C ASP A 71 -0.86 12.92 2.79
N ARG A 72 -1.18 11.69 3.24
CA ARG A 72 -0.45 11.03 4.32
C ARG A 72 0.99 10.71 3.92
N PHE A 73 1.23 10.29 2.68
CA PHE A 73 2.59 10.05 2.20
C PHE A 73 3.40 11.35 2.09
N LYS A 74 2.79 12.42 1.56
CA LYS A 74 3.42 13.75 1.48
C LYS A 74 3.77 14.34 2.84
N ALA A 75 3.01 14.02 3.88
CA ALA A 75 3.29 14.50 5.23
C ALA A 75 4.64 14.04 5.79
N TYR A 76 5.25 12.97 5.25
CA TYR A 76 6.61 12.59 5.62
C TYR A 76 7.66 13.66 5.24
N LEU A 77 7.37 14.53 4.25
CA LEU A 77 8.22 15.67 3.90
C LEU A 77 8.26 16.75 4.98
N LEU A 78 7.28 16.77 5.89
CA LEU A 78 7.19 17.72 7.00
C LEU A 78 7.93 17.22 8.24
N ILE A 79 8.47 16.00 8.21
CA ILE A 79 9.37 15.47 9.24
C ILE A 79 10.77 16.01 8.99
N GLU A 80 11.65 15.97 9.99
CA GLU A 80 13.05 16.37 9.83
C GLU A 80 13.97 15.17 9.54
N GLY A 81 15.15 15.47 9.01
CA GLY A 81 16.24 14.51 8.86
C GLY A 81 15.98 13.40 7.82
N GLU A 82 16.36 12.17 8.18
CA GLU A 82 16.41 11.03 7.27
C GLU A 82 15.03 10.62 6.72
N VAL A 83 13.95 10.89 7.46
CA VAL A 83 12.58 10.52 7.08
C VAL A 83 12.08 11.37 5.93
N ALA A 84 12.26 12.69 6.01
CA ALA A 84 11.94 13.58 4.90
C ALA A 84 12.81 13.26 3.68
N ARG A 85 14.12 13.02 3.89
CA ARG A 85 15.02 12.62 2.79
C ARG A 85 14.54 11.35 2.10
N ALA A 86 14.16 10.32 2.85
CA ALA A 86 13.62 9.07 2.31
C ALA A 86 12.30 9.29 1.54
N ALA A 87 11.39 10.12 2.06
CA ALA A 87 10.17 10.49 1.36
C ALA A 87 10.44 11.22 0.05
N THR A 88 11.40 12.16 0.04
CA THR A 88 11.80 12.89 -1.16
C THR A 88 12.42 11.97 -2.20
N ILE A 89 13.32 11.05 -1.79
CA ILE A 89 13.89 10.02 -2.68
C ILE A 89 12.77 9.21 -3.35
N MET A 90 11.81 8.71 -2.57
CA MET A 90 10.69 7.94 -3.13
C MET A 90 9.84 8.79 -4.08
N MET A 91 9.59 10.07 -3.77
CA MET A 91 8.83 10.94 -4.65
C MET A 91 9.56 11.26 -5.96
N VAL A 92 10.89 11.43 -5.92
CA VAL A 92 11.71 11.62 -7.12
C VAL A 92 11.72 10.35 -7.97
N ALA A 93 11.89 9.19 -7.36
CA ALA A 93 11.82 7.90 -8.06
C ALA A 93 10.45 7.72 -8.74
N MET A 94 9.35 8.03 -8.04
CA MET A 94 7.99 7.98 -8.61
C MET A 94 7.82 8.92 -9.82
N ASP A 95 8.38 10.13 -9.74
CA ASP A 95 8.28 11.10 -10.83
C ASP A 95 9.11 10.67 -12.04
N LEU A 96 10.32 10.15 -11.80
CA LEU A 96 11.22 9.63 -12.82
C LEU A 96 10.62 8.41 -13.52
N ALA A 97 10.12 7.42 -12.78
CA ALA A 97 9.46 6.24 -13.36
C ALA A 97 8.26 6.64 -14.24
N ARG A 98 7.44 7.60 -13.78
CA ARG A 98 6.23 8.03 -14.49
C ARG A 98 6.51 8.89 -15.74
N HIS A 99 7.61 9.64 -15.77
CA HIS A 99 7.84 10.67 -16.79
C HIS A 99 9.13 10.48 -17.60
N GLY A 100 9.99 9.53 -17.23
CA GLY A 100 11.32 9.35 -17.81
C GLY A 100 12.25 10.54 -17.59
N ARG A 101 11.89 11.49 -16.71
CA ARG A 101 12.70 12.66 -16.35
C ARG A 101 12.33 13.16 -14.96
N ILE A 102 13.31 13.69 -14.23
CA ILE A 102 13.11 14.37 -12.95
C ILE A 102 12.53 15.76 -13.20
N ARG A 103 11.39 16.10 -12.56
CA ARG A 103 10.83 17.48 -12.57
C ARG A 103 11.08 18.24 -11.26
N SER A 104 11.88 17.69 -10.35
CA SER A 104 12.27 18.33 -9.09
C SER A 104 13.14 19.58 -9.34
N VAL A 105 12.97 20.60 -8.49
CA VAL A 105 13.76 21.84 -8.51
C VAL A 105 15.16 21.62 -7.92
N GLU A 106 15.31 20.62 -7.05
CA GLU A 106 16.62 20.17 -6.55
C GLU A 106 17.02 18.85 -7.24
N PRO A 107 18.26 18.75 -7.77
CA PRO A 107 18.76 17.51 -8.34
C PRO A 107 19.05 16.53 -7.19
N ILE A 108 18.10 15.66 -6.91
CA ILE A 108 18.34 14.45 -6.15
C ILE A 108 18.78 13.40 -7.15
N ASP A 109 20.09 13.22 -7.20
CA ASP A 109 20.69 12.09 -7.91
C ASP A 109 20.38 10.82 -7.12
N LEU A 110 19.63 9.89 -7.72
CA LEU A 110 19.45 8.54 -7.17
C LEU A 110 20.79 7.77 -7.18
N GLY A 111 21.79 8.30 -7.90
CA GLY A 111 23.15 7.79 -8.02
C GLY A 111 23.23 6.57 -8.93
N ASP A 112 24.44 5.99 -9.00
CA ASP A 112 24.72 4.74 -9.71
C ASP A 112 24.03 3.51 -9.05
N ASP A 113 23.46 3.66 -7.84
CA ASP A 113 22.76 2.61 -7.09
C ASP A 113 21.34 3.04 -6.70
N ALA A 114 20.49 3.24 -7.71
CA ALA A 114 19.06 3.52 -7.50
C ALA A 114 18.36 2.42 -6.68
N VAL A 115 18.74 1.15 -6.89
CA VAL A 115 18.21 -0.03 -6.20
C VAL A 115 18.45 0.05 -4.69
N GLY A 116 19.69 0.27 -4.28
CA GLY A 116 20.06 0.41 -2.87
C GLY A 116 19.44 1.66 -2.24
N THR A 117 19.40 2.77 -2.97
CA THR A 117 18.79 4.02 -2.53
C THR A 117 17.29 3.87 -2.26
N ILE A 118 16.55 3.26 -3.20
CA ILE A 118 15.11 2.96 -3.03
C ILE A 118 14.89 2.03 -1.84
N ARG A 119 15.69 0.97 -1.72
CA ARG A 119 15.59 0.02 -0.61
C ARG A 119 15.76 0.72 0.74
N GLN A 120 16.79 1.55 0.91
CA GLN A 120 17.03 2.24 2.17
C GLN A 120 15.91 3.23 2.48
N ALA A 121 15.40 3.96 1.48
CA ALA A 121 14.28 4.86 1.69
C ALA A 121 13.02 4.12 2.19
N VAL A 122 12.70 2.95 1.63
CA VAL A 122 11.59 2.11 2.10
C VAL A 122 11.80 1.68 3.55
N LEU A 123 13.01 1.25 3.92
CA LEU A 123 13.33 0.84 5.28
C LEU A 123 13.24 2.00 6.28
N THR A 124 13.73 3.18 5.94
CA THR A 124 13.62 4.38 6.79
C THR A 124 12.16 4.76 7.02
N LEU A 125 11.33 4.78 5.96
CA LEU A 125 9.91 5.08 6.08
C LEU A 125 9.16 4.02 6.89
N HIS A 126 9.50 2.74 6.71
CA HIS A 126 8.93 1.63 7.48
C HIS A 126 9.28 1.72 8.96
N HIS A 127 10.56 1.92 9.31
CA HIS A 127 11.00 2.08 10.70
C HIS A 127 10.30 3.26 11.37
N TYR A 128 10.21 4.40 10.69
CA TYR A 128 9.51 5.56 11.24
C TYR A 128 8.01 5.28 11.45
N ARG A 129 7.35 4.60 10.50
CA ARG A 129 5.94 4.22 10.66
C ARG A 129 5.75 3.28 11.85
N HIS A 130 6.69 2.37 12.10
CA HIS A 130 6.60 1.38 13.17
C HIS A 130 7.00 1.91 14.55
N SER A 131 7.76 3.01 14.62
CA SER A 131 8.13 3.66 15.88
C SER A 131 6.94 4.28 16.63
N GLY A 132 5.81 4.48 15.94
CA GLY A 132 4.64 5.16 16.48
C GLY A 132 4.75 6.69 16.51
N ALA A 133 5.84 7.25 15.95
CA ALA A 133 6.04 8.69 15.87
C ALA A 133 4.93 9.39 15.06
N PRO A 134 4.55 10.62 15.45
CA PRO A 134 3.44 11.33 14.81
C PRO A 134 3.83 11.83 13.41
N VAL A 135 2.97 11.55 12.44
CA VAL A 135 3.07 12.17 11.10
C VAL A 135 2.18 13.43 11.09
N PRO A 136 2.72 14.63 10.78
CA PRO A 136 1.95 15.87 10.71
C PRO A 136 0.73 15.75 9.80
N GLY A 137 -0.40 16.33 10.20
CA GLY A 137 -1.64 16.27 9.42
C GLY A 137 -2.26 14.87 9.30
N ALA A 138 -1.66 13.84 9.89
CA ALA A 138 -2.42 12.67 10.26
C ALA A 138 -3.43 13.13 11.32
N PRO A 139 -4.71 12.77 11.21
CA PRO A 139 -5.50 12.74 12.42
C PRO A 139 -4.69 11.89 13.40
N VAL A 140 -4.39 12.44 14.58
CA VAL A 140 -4.14 11.59 15.75
C VAL A 140 -5.24 10.54 15.64
N PHE A 141 -4.93 9.26 15.77
CA PHE A 141 -5.99 8.27 15.98
C PHE A 141 -6.66 8.60 17.35
N THR A 142 -7.18 9.80 17.57
CA THR A 142 -8.41 10.02 18.30
C THR A 142 -9.38 9.09 17.61
N GLU A 143 -9.62 7.96 18.27
CA GLU A 143 -10.65 6.98 18.00
C GLU A 143 -11.68 7.56 17.03
N LEU A 144 -11.44 7.44 15.73
CA LEU A 144 -12.49 7.69 14.76
C LEU A 144 -13.45 6.58 15.08
N ALA A 145 -14.53 6.92 15.79
CA ALA A 145 -15.56 5.99 16.22
C ALA A 145 -15.80 5.11 15.01
N ASN A 146 -15.49 3.82 15.15
CA ASN A 146 -15.64 2.89 14.05
C ASN A 146 -17.05 3.13 13.49
N PRO A 147 -17.22 3.54 12.21
CA PRO A 147 -18.55 3.85 11.69
C PRO A 147 -19.48 2.63 11.81
N PHE A 148 -18.90 1.43 11.90
CA PHE A 148 -19.56 0.17 12.19
C PHE A 148 -19.71 -0.15 13.68
N ALA A 149 -19.09 0.58 14.62
CA ALA A 149 -19.38 0.43 16.06
C ALA A 149 -20.81 0.87 16.41
N SER A 150 -21.40 1.76 15.59
CA SER A 150 -22.84 2.10 15.68
C SER A 150 -23.76 0.99 15.17
N LEU A 151 -23.23 0.00 14.45
CA LEU A 151 -23.89 -1.31 14.32
C LEU A 151 -23.70 -2.04 15.66
N ALA A 152 -24.33 -1.51 16.71
CA ALA A 152 -24.61 -2.28 17.90
C ALA A 152 -25.12 -3.64 17.42
N LYS A 153 -24.53 -4.74 17.93
CA LYS A 153 -24.92 -6.11 17.60
C LYS A 153 -26.44 -6.17 17.61
N THR A 154 -27.07 -6.20 16.43
CA THR A 154 -28.53 -6.17 16.34
C THR A 154 -29.04 -7.36 17.12
N GLY A 155 -29.74 -7.12 18.22
CA GLY A 155 -30.25 -8.18 19.06
C GLY A 155 -31.18 -9.05 18.21
N ARG A 156 -31.18 -10.38 18.43
CA ARG A 156 -32.05 -11.32 17.67
C ARG A 156 -33.51 -10.85 17.59
N ASN A 157 -34.00 -10.09 18.58
CA ASN A 157 -35.38 -9.63 18.65
C ASN A 157 -35.60 -8.18 18.17
N ASP A 158 -34.55 -7.42 17.87
CA ASP A 158 -34.64 -6.02 17.45
C ASP A 158 -35.17 -5.90 16.00
N PRO A 159 -35.71 -4.74 15.61
CA PRO A 159 -36.07 -4.46 14.22
C PRO A 159 -34.89 -4.70 13.27
N CYS A 160 -35.14 -5.39 12.17
CA CYS A 160 -34.11 -5.76 11.21
C CYS A 160 -33.62 -4.51 10.45
N PRO A 161 -32.29 -4.28 10.35
CA PRO A 161 -31.72 -3.09 9.73
C PRO A 161 -31.95 -3.01 8.22
N CYS A 162 -32.46 -4.07 7.56
CA CYS A 162 -32.83 -4.03 6.14
C CYS A 162 -34.12 -3.25 5.84
N GLY A 163 -34.79 -2.69 6.86
CA GLY A 163 -35.99 -1.87 6.69
C GLY A 163 -37.30 -2.67 6.51
N SER A 164 -37.27 -4.00 6.71
CA SER A 164 -38.46 -4.85 6.53
C SER A 164 -39.52 -4.73 7.63
N GLY A 165 -39.20 -4.05 8.75
CA GLY A 165 -40.04 -3.98 9.94
C GLY A 165 -40.13 -5.28 10.76
N ARG A 166 -39.46 -6.36 10.33
CA ARG A 166 -39.45 -7.66 11.03
C ARG A 166 -38.36 -7.72 12.10
N LYS A 167 -38.48 -8.61 13.08
CA LYS A 167 -37.39 -8.91 14.04
C LYS A 167 -36.19 -9.54 13.30
N PHE A 168 -34.96 -9.19 13.67
CA PHE A 168 -33.73 -9.65 13.02
C PHE A 168 -33.67 -11.18 12.84
N LYS A 169 -34.02 -11.96 13.88
CA LYS A 169 -34.07 -13.44 13.84
C LYS A 169 -35.08 -14.06 12.88
N ARG A 170 -35.98 -13.24 12.31
CA ARG A 170 -37.02 -13.67 11.35
C ARG A 170 -36.83 -12.98 9.99
N CYS A 171 -35.64 -12.43 9.74
CA CYS A 171 -35.29 -11.72 8.52
C CYS A 171 -33.83 -12.00 8.16
N CYS A 172 -32.92 -11.02 8.19
CA CYS A 172 -31.53 -11.21 7.80
C CYS A 172 -30.69 -12.09 8.76
N GLY A 173 -31.20 -12.35 9.97
CA GLY A 173 -30.60 -13.27 10.94
C GLY A 173 -31.44 -14.53 11.15
N ALA A 174 -32.35 -14.84 10.22
CA ALA A 174 -32.84 -16.19 10.04
C ALA A 174 -31.83 -16.89 9.13
N ASP A 175 -31.32 -18.03 9.55
CA ASP A 175 -30.51 -18.91 8.70
C ASP A 175 -31.24 -19.23 7.39
#